data_AF-A0A843IFH1-F1
#
_entry.id   AF-A0A843IFH1-F1
#
_cell.length_a   1.000
_cell.length_b   1.000
_cell.length_c   1.000
_cell.angle_alpha   90.00
_cell.angle_beta   90.00
_cell.angle_gamma   90.00
#
_symmetry.space_group_name_H-M   'P 1'
#
loop_
_entity.id
_entity.type
_entity.pdbx_description
1 polymer ?
#
loop_
_entity_poly.entity_id
_entity_poly.type
_entity_poly.pdbx_seq_one_letter_code
_entity_poly.pdbx_strand_id
1 'polypeptide(L)'
;MALRLSFTLDAVLSERIDQFAKKQEIDRNEAVLLLLEYGLDQAAEAGVVEPIRDRDFKKEARLQKNIDSITGGLDDLRKEVRSMHHLLNMSLKNTEKKTPRRGLFK
;
A
#
# COMPACT_ATOMS: atom_id res chain seq x y z
N MET A 1 -24.69 27.60 14.63
CA MET A 1 -23.79 27.56 13.45
C MET A 1 -23.67 26.10 13.02
N ALA A 2 -23.77 25.80 11.72
CA ALA A 2 -23.60 24.44 11.20
C ALA A 2 -22.17 24.27 10.66
N LEU A 3 -21.50 23.19 11.04
CA LEU A 3 -20.16 22.83 10.56
C LEU A 3 -20.29 21.62 9.63
N ARG A 4 -19.67 21.69 8.45
CA ARG A 4 -19.62 20.56 7.52
C ARG A 4 -18.33 19.79 7.74
N LEU A 5 -18.45 18.50 8.03
CA LEU A 5 -17.33 17.58 8.17
C LEU A 5 -17.35 16.57 7.02
N SER A 6 -16.17 16.22 6.53
CA SER A 6 -15.96 15.20 5.51
C SER A 6 -14.81 14.30 5.91
N PHE A 7 -15.00 12.99 5.85
CA PHE A 7 -14.01 12.00 6.25
C PHE A 7 -14.02 10.81 5.29
N THR A 8 -12.88 10.13 5.19
CA THR A 8 -12.73 8.86 4.48
C THR A 8 -12.81 7.70 5.46
N LEU A 9 -13.55 6.65 5.11
CA LEU A 9 -13.73 5.44 5.92
C LEU A 9 -13.17 4.21 5.18
N ASP A 10 -12.84 3.14 5.89
CA ASP A 10 -12.66 1.81 5.26
C ASP A 10 -14.03 1.26 4.88
N ALA A 11 -14.00 0.30 3.97
CA ALA A 11 -15.19 -0.45 3.59
C ALA A 11 -15.87 -1.10 4.80
N VAL A 12 -15.10 -1.62 5.76
CA VAL A 12 -15.62 -2.33 6.93
C VAL A 12 -16.42 -1.39 7.85
N LEU A 13 -15.88 -0.22 8.19
CA LEU A 13 -16.58 0.76 9.03
C LEU A 13 -17.76 1.38 8.28
N SER A 14 -17.60 1.65 6.98
CA SER A 14 -18.71 2.11 6.14
C SER A 14 -19.87 1.12 6.16
N GLU A 15 -19.59 -0.18 6.01
CA GLU A 15 -20.61 -1.22 6.04
C GLU A 15 -21.27 -1.34 7.42
N ARG A 16 -20.49 -1.23 8.50
CA ARG A 16 -21.05 -1.24 9.87
C ARG A 16 -22.00 -0.06 10.11
N ILE A 17 -21.63 1.12 9.63
CA ILE A 17 -22.50 2.31 9.71
C ILE A 17 -23.77 2.08 8.89
N ASP A 18 -23.67 1.49 7.70
CA ASP A 18 -24.85 1.16 6.87
C ASP A 18 -25.78 0.16 7.55
N GLN A 19 -25.23 -0.87 8.19
CA GLN A 19 -26.01 -1.84 8.94
C GLN A 19 -26.70 -1.19 10.14
N PHE A 20 -26.03 -0.27 10.84
CA PHE A 20 -26.64 0.48 11.93
C PHE A 20 -27.75 1.41 11.43
N ALA A 21 -27.50 2.17 10.37
CA ALA A 21 -28.48 3.07 9.75
C ALA A 21 -29.74 2.31 9.32
N LYS A 22 -29.59 1.15 8.68
CA LYS A 22 -30.70 0.27 8.30
C LYS A 22 -31.48 -0.25 9.52
N LYS A 23 -30.79 -0.64 10.59
CA LYS A 23 -31.44 -1.14 11.82
C LYS A 23 -32.25 -0.06 12.54
N GLN A 24 -31.79 1.19 12.48
CA GLN A 24 -32.45 2.32 13.11
C GLN A 24 -33.41 3.06 12.15
N GLU A 25 -33.51 2.64 10.89
CA GLU A 25 -34.32 3.26 9.83
C GLU A 25 -34.00 4.75 9.59
N ILE A 26 -32.72 5.12 9.67
CA ILE A 26 -32.23 6.50 9.50
C ILE A 26 -31.27 6.64 8.32
N ASP A 27 -30.98 7.89 7.91
CA ASP A 27 -29.94 8.16 6.92
C ASP A 27 -28.54 7.85 7.45
N ARG A 28 -27.61 7.52 6.55
CA ARG A 28 -26.20 7.26 6.89
C ARG A 28 -25.56 8.44 7.63
N ASN A 29 -25.83 9.68 7.24
CA ASN A 29 -25.23 10.84 7.89
C ASN A 29 -25.76 11.01 9.33
N GLU A 30 -27.05 10.78 9.53
CA GLU A 30 -27.68 10.81 10.85
C GLU A 30 -27.14 9.69 11.75
N ALA A 31 -26.99 8.48 11.20
CA ALA A 31 -26.34 7.37 11.87
C ALA A 31 -24.91 7.69 12.34
N VAL A 32 -24.11 8.35 11.49
CA VAL A 32 -22.76 8.79 11.87
C VAL A 32 -22.82 9.76 13.06
N LEU A 33 -23.72 10.75 13.01
CA LEU A 33 -23.84 11.74 14.08
C LEU A 33 -24.24 11.09 15.40
N LEU A 34 -25.24 10.21 15.40
CA LEU A 34 -25.68 9.49 16.61
C LEU A 34 -24.57 8.62 17.20
N LEU A 35 -23.81 7.91 16.37
CA LEU A 35 -22.68 7.10 16.82
C LEU A 35 -21.55 7.95 17.41
N LEU A 36 -21.33 9.16 16.87
CA LEU A 36 -20.36 10.11 17.42
C LEU A 36 -20.83 10.68 18.76
N GLU A 37 -22.09 11.10 18.87
CA GLU A 37 -22.68 11.62 20.11
C GLU A 37 -22.61 10.57 21.22
N TYR A 38 -23.08 9.35 20.93
CA TYR A 38 -22.99 8.24 21.88
C TYR A 38 -21.55 7.94 22.29
N GLY A 39 -20.61 7.97 21.33
CA GLY A 39 -19.19 7.76 21.61
C GLY A 39 -18.58 8.85 22.50
N LEU A 40 -19.01 10.10 22.33
CA LEU A 40 -18.58 11.23 23.18
C LEU A 40 -19.14 11.11 24.60
N ASP A 41 -20.40 10.75 24.75
CA ASP A 41 -21.04 10.56 26.06
C ASP A 41 -20.35 9.42 26.83
N GLN A 42 -20.11 8.29 26.16
CA GLN A 42 -19.38 7.16 26.76
C GLN A 42 -17.94 7.54 27.14
N ALA A 43 -17.25 8.33 26.31
CA ALA A 43 -15.90 8.80 26.63
C ALA A 43 -15.86 9.82 27.77
N ALA A 44 -16.90 10.65 27.91
CA ALA A 44 -17.05 11.58 29.01
C ALA A 44 -17.29 10.84 30.34
N GLU A 45 -18.09 9.76 30.32
CA GLU A 45 -18.36 8.93 31.50
C GLU A 45 -17.16 8.06 31.91
N ALA A 46 -16.43 7.49 30.94
CA ALA A 46 -15.32 6.56 31.22
C ALA A 46 -14.00 7.25 31.60
N GLY A 47 -13.88 8.57 31.42
CA GLY A 47 -12.59 9.27 31.45
C GLY A 47 -11.74 8.94 30.23
N VAL A 48 -10.58 9.61 30.07
CA VAL A 48 -9.76 9.64 28.84
C VAL A 48 -9.65 8.25 28.18
N VAL A 49 -10.43 8.06 27.11
CA VAL A 49 -10.39 6.85 26.30
C VAL A 49 -9.19 6.99 25.37
N GLU A 50 -8.14 6.19 25.60
CA GLU A 50 -7.10 6.02 24.60
C GLU A 50 -7.75 5.56 23.29
N PRO A 51 -7.42 6.17 22.15
CA PRO A 51 -8.03 5.79 20.88
C PRO A 51 -7.83 4.30 20.63
N ILE A 52 -8.95 3.55 20.60
CA ILE A 52 -9.02 2.08 20.47
C ILE A 52 -8.20 1.56 19.28
N ARG A 53 -7.98 2.42 18.26
CA ARG A 53 -7.23 2.07 17.07
C ARG A 53 -6.49 3.29 16.53
N ASP A 54 -5.17 3.21 16.55
CA ASP A 54 -4.31 4.05 15.73
C ASP A 54 -4.77 3.82 14.28
N ARG A 55 -5.37 4.83 13.63
CA ARG A 55 -6.06 4.66 12.34
C ARG A 55 -5.05 4.18 11.28
N ASP A 56 -5.00 2.86 11.10
CA ASP A 56 -4.02 2.14 10.26
C ASP A 56 -4.06 2.55 8.79
N PHE A 57 -5.09 3.25 8.33
CA PHE A 57 -5.20 3.77 6.96
C PHE A 57 -3.95 4.49 6.46
N LYS A 58 -3.34 5.31 7.31
CA LYS A 58 -2.10 6.01 6.94
C LYS A 58 -0.90 5.06 6.92
N LYS A 59 -0.90 4.02 7.76
CA LYS A 59 0.15 3.01 7.80
C LYS A 59 0.03 2.06 6.62
N GLU A 60 -1.15 1.57 6.29
CA GLU A 60 -1.42 0.70 5.14
C GLU A 60 -1.12 1.41 3.82
N ALA A 61 -1.59 2.65 3.63
CA ALA A 61 -1.25 3.44 2.43
C ALA A 61 0.27 3.71 2.32
N ARG A 62 0.96 3.93 3.45
CA ARG A 62 2.43 4.06 3.48
C ARG A 62 3.13 2.74 3.15
N LEU A 63 2.65 1.62 3.69
CA LEU A 63 3.18 0.29 3.42
C LEU A 63 3.00 -0.09 1.96
N GLN A 64 1.83 0.17 1.37
CA GLN A 64 1.59 -0.08 -0.04
C GLN A 64 2.53 0.75 -0.92
N LYS A 65 2.68 2.05 -0.62
CA LYS A 65 3.65 2.91 -1.34
C LYS A 65 5.09 2.39 -1.24
N ASN A 66 5.48 1.88 -0.06
CA ASN A 66 6.80 1.30 0.13
C ASN A 66 6.97 0.01 -0.67
N ILE A 67 5.95 -0.85 -0.70
CA ILE A 67 5.94 -2.08 -1.51
C ILE A 67 6.07 -1.73 -3.00
N ASP A 68 5.29 -0.78 -3.50
CA ASP A 68 5.32 -0.34 -4.89
C ASP A 68 6.70 0.24 -5.28
N SER A 69 7.36 0.94 -4.35
CA SER A 69 8.72 1.43 -4.57
C SER A 69 9.76 0.29 -4.61
N ILE A 70 9.59 -0.73 -3.77
CA ILE A 70 10.49 -1.89 -3.74
C ILE A 70 10.31 -2.73 -5.01
N THR A 71 9.08 -2.98 -5.43
CA THR A 71 8.80 -3.75 -6.65
C THR A 71 9.34 -3.05 -7.89
N GLY A 72 9.19 -1.72 -7.98
CA GLY A 72 9.81 -0.91 -9.03
C GLY A 72 11.34 -1.06 -9.04
N GLY A 73 11.99 -0.95 -7.88
CA GLY A 73 13.44 -1.14 -7.76
C GLY A 73 13.90 -2.54 -8.16
N LEU A 74 13.14 -3.58 -7.82
CA LEU A 74 13.43 -4.96 -8.22
C LEU A 74 13.31 -5.17 -9.73
N ASP A 75 12.34 -4.54 -10.38
CA ASP A 75 12.19 -4.62 -11.83
C ASP A 75 13.35 -3.94 -12.57
N ASP A 76 13.85 -2.83 -12.04
CA ASP A 76 15.02 -2.15 -12.60
C ASP A 76 16.29 -2.98 -12.42
N LEU A 77 16.50 -3.56 -11.24
CA LEU A 77 17.58 -4.52 -10.98
C LEU A 77 17.52 -5.72 -11.92
N ARG A 78 16.31 -6.25 -12.17
CA ARG A 78 16.11 -7.37 -13.10
C ARG A 78 16.49 -6.99 -14.53
N LYS A 79 16.18 -5.77 -14.99
CA LYS A 79 16.60 -5.28 -16.31
C LYS A 79 18.12 -5.16 -16.37
N GLU A 80 18.75 -4.62 -15.34
CA GLU A 80 20.20 -4.43 -15.30
C GLU A 80 20.95 -5.76 -15.31
N VAL A 81 20.51 -6.75 -14.54
CA VAL A 81 21.06 -8.12 -14.55
C VAL A 81 20.94 -8.75 -15.94
N ARG A 82 19.79 -8.58 -16.63
CA ARG A 82 19.63 -9.06 -18.01
C ARG A 82 20.61 -8.39 -18.97
N SER A 83 20.78 -7.08 -18.86
CA SER A 83 21.73 -6.31 -19.67
C SER A 83 23.18 -6.77 -19.42
N MET A 84 23.57 -6.94 -18.15
CA MET A 84 24.89 -7.48 -17.80
C MET A 84 25.11 -8.88 -18.37
N HIS A 85 24.11 -9.76 -18.25
CA HIS A 85 24.19 -11.12 -18.79
C HIS A 85 24.34 -11.10 -20.32
N HIS A 86 23.64 -10.19 -21.02
CA HIS A 86 23.80 -10.01 -22.46
C HIS A 86 25.21 -9.55 -22.84
N LEU A 87 25.75 -8.55 -22.13
CA LEU A 87 27.10 -8.01 -22.35
C LEU A 87 28.18 -9.07 -22.10
N LEU A 88 28.05 -9.86 -21.03
CA LEU A 88 28.97 -10.96 -20.73
C LEU A 88 28.95 -12.02 -21.84
N ASN A 89 27.77 -12.40 -22.31
CA ASN A 89 27.64 -13.34 -23.43
C ASN A 89 28.24 -12.80 -24.74
N MET A 90 28.08 -11.50 -25.02
CA MET A 90 28.73 -10.88 -26.18
C MET A 90 30.26 -10.86 -26.04
N SER A 91 30.77 -10.56 -24.84
CA SER A 91 32.21 -10.57 -24.55
C SER A 91 32.81 -11.97 -24.76
N LEU A 92 32.16 -13.01 -24.20
CA LEU A 92 32.54 -14.41 -24.38
C LEU A 92 32.60 -14.81 -25.86
N LYS A 93 31.55 -14.53 -26.62
CA LYS A 93 31.52 -14.79 -28.08
C LYS A 93 32.61 -14.04 -28.84
N ASN A 94 32.95 -12.83 -28.42
CA ASN A 94 34.01 -12.03 -29.04
C ASN A 94 35.42 -12.56 -28.71
N THR A 95 35.62 -13.12 -27.51
CA THR A 95 36.88 -13.78 -27.15
C THR A 95 37.09 -15.08 -27.92
N GLU A 96 36.04 -15.87 -28.13
CA GLU A 96 36.10 -17.10 -28.94
C GLU A 96 36.44 -16.83 -30.42
N LYS A 97 35.99 -15.70 -30.97
CA LYS A 97 36.32 -15.29 -32.34
C LYS A 97 37.74 -14.74 -32.51
N LYS A 98 38.37 -14.24 -31.43
CA LYS A 98 39.67 -13.56 -31.47
C LYS A 98 40.87 -14.47 -31.21
N THR A 99 40.69 -15.72 -30.78
CA THR A 99 41.78 -16.70 -30.75
C THR A 99 42.18 -17.07 -32.19
N PRO A 100 43.35 -16.66 -32.71
CA PRO A 100 43.81 -17.15 -33.99
C PRO A 100 44.22 -18.62 -33.79
N ARG A 101 43.80 -19.49 -34.70
CA ARG A 101 44.36 -20.85 -34.84
C ARG A 101 45.83 -20.74 -35.20
N ARG A 102 46.69 -20.44 -34.23
CA ARG A 102 48.15 -20.48 -34.39
C ARG A 102 48.60 -21.92 -34.25
N GLY A 103 48.88 -22.52 -35.41
CA GLY A 103 49.93 -23.54 -35.55
C GLY A 103 49.51 -24.98 -35.32
N LEU A 104 48.97 -25.63 -36.36
CA LEU A 104 49.29 -27.04 -36.63
C LEU A 104 49.48 -27.19 -38.15
N PHE A 105 50.66 -26.81 -38.61
CA PHE A 105 51.28 -27.41 -39.79
C PHE A 105 52.52 -28.16 -39.30
N LYS A 106 52.45 -29.49 -39.34
CA LYS A 106 53.59 -30.40 -39.39
C LYS A 106 53.26 -31.45 -40.43
#